data_AF-A0A964NUA7-F1
#
_entry.id   AF-A0A964NUA7-F1
#
_cell.length_a   1.000
_cell.length_b   1.000
_cell.length_c   1.000
_cell.angle_alpha   90.00
_cell.angle_beta   90.00
_cell.angle_gamma   90.00
#
_symmetry.space_group_name_H-M   'P 1'
#
loop_
_entity.id
_entity.type
_entity.pdbx_description
1 polymer ?
#
loop_
_entity_poly.entity_id
_entity_poly.type
_entity_poly.pdbx_seq_one_letter_code
_entity_poly.pdbx_strand_id
1 'polypeptide(L)'
;MGLRGRIFQSESRLSYVKADSTPGAGPDECRGLPAGKHYAAKHCDIAFILITSHDDETTRREIAAYRDIARNEYQRNIQVWTNSYCCIGDTEKEARDFVDYYVYKKGDWAAVNNIAKGIGV
;
A
#
# COMPACT_ATOMS: atom_id res chain seq x y z
N MET A 1 4.74 -15.30 29.54
CA MET A 1 5.64 -14.14 29.73
C MET A 1 6.86 -14.35 28.84
N GLY A 2 7.07 -13.51 27.82
CA GLY A 2 8.27 -13.52 26.97
C GLY A 2 8.02 -13.58 25.47
N LEU A 3 7.63 -12.47 24.85
CA LEU A 3 7.79 -12.25 23.41
C LEU A 3 9.23 -11.78 23.15
N ARG A 4 9.96 -12.47 22.27
CA ARG A 4 11.26 -12.00 21.77
C ARG A 4 11.27 -12.14 20.24
N GLY A 5 11.16 -10.99 19.58
CA GLY A 5 10.86 -10.86 18.17
C GLY A 5 11.94 -11.41 17.23
N ARG A 6 11.47 -12.11 16.20
CA ARG A 6 12.09 -12.25 14.89
C ARG A 6 10.94 -12.19 13.90
N ILE A 7 10.69 -11.03 13.30
CA ILE A 7 9.73 -10.93 12.20
C ILE A 7 10.53 -11.17 10.93
N PHE A 8 10.54 -12.44 10.51
CA PHE A 8 10.70 -12.83 9.11
C PHE A 8 9.32 -12.66 8.46
N GLN A 9 9.22 -11.96 7.34
CA GLN A 9 7.99 -11.96 6.55
C GLN A 9 8.32 -12.14 5.07
N SER A 10 8.26 -13.39 4.64
CA SER A 10 8.22 -13.79 3.23
C SER A 10 7.52 -15.14 3.22
N GLU A 11 6.18 -15.15 3.23
CA GLU A 11 5.35 -16.31 2.92
C GLU A 11 3.87 -15.93 2.83
N SER A 12 3.55 -14.96 1.98
CA SER A 12 2.18 -14.77 1.51
C SER A 12 2.20 -14.87 0.00
N ARG A 13 1.37 -15.75 -0.56
CA ARG A 13 1.10 -15.84 -2.00
C ARG A 13 0.56 -14.49 -2.45
N LEU A 14 1.46 -13.59 -2.84
CA LEU A 14 1.18 -12.30 -3.47
C LEU A 14 0.52 -12.60 -4.81
N SER A 15 -0.81 -12.55 -4.86
CA SER A 15 -1.48 -12.35 -6.13
C SER A 15 -1.30 -10.87 -6.51
N TYR A 16 -0.25 -10.55 -7.27
CA TYR A 16 -0.37 -9.48 -8.23
C TYR A 16 -1.50 -9.91 -9.16
N VAL A 17 -2.66 -9.29 -9.02
CA VAL A 17 -3.71 -9.46 -10.03
C VAL A 17 -3.17 -8.83 -11.30
N LYS A 18 -2.53 -9.66 -12.12
CA LYS A 18 -2.41 -9.42 -13.54
C LYS A 18 -3.84 -9.58 -14.07
N ALA A 19 -4.57 -8.48 -14.14
CA ALA A 19 -5.72 -8.44 -15.02
C ALA A 19 -5.19 -8.85 -16.40
N ASP A 20 -5.91 -9.78 -17.04
CA ASP A 20 -5.70 -10.12 -18.44
C ASP A 20 -5.34 -8.85 -19.23
N SER A 21 -4.25 -8.98 -19.99
CA SER A 21 -3.55 -7.92 -20.69
C SER A 21 -4.45 -7.17 -21.67
N THR A 22 -5.17 -6.15 -21.19
CA THR A 22 -5.59 -5.04 -22.03
C THR A 22 -4.33 -4.25 -22.41
N PRO A 23 -3.96 -4.13 -23.70
CA PRO A 23 -2.76 -3.41 -24.08
C PRO A 23 -2.92 -1.93 -23.73
N GLY A 24 -2.17 -1.45 -22.74
CA GLY A 24 -2.03 -0.01 -22.46
C GLY A 24 -2.10 0.44 -21.01
N ALA A 25 -2.51 -0.41 -20.06
CA ALA A 25 -2.59 -0.03 -18.64
C ALA A 25 -1.48 -0.71 -17.83
N GLY A 26 -0.72 0.08 -17.08
CA GLY A 26 0.30 -0.42 -16.16
C GLY A 26 -0.32 -1.18 -14.97
N PRO A 27 0.42 -2.09 -14.32
CA PRO A 27 -0.08 -2.91 -13.21
C PRO A 27 -0.54 -2.13 -11.96
N ASP A 28 -0.25 -0.83 -11.87
CA ASP A 28 -0.65 0.02 -10.74
C ASP A 28 -1.93 0.83 -10.99
N GLU A 29 -2.35 0.99 -12.24
CA GLU A 29 -3.46 1.89 -12.62
C GLU A 29 -4.84 1.27 -12.36
N CYS A 30 -4.93 -0.07 -12.28
CA CYS A 30 -6.21 -0.76 -12.11
C CYS A 30 -6.66 -0.96 -10.65
N ARG A 31 -5.83 -0.63 -9.65
CA ARG A 31 -6.14 -0.88 -8.23
C ARG A 31 -7.19 0.09 -7.66
N GLY A 32 -7.27 1.31 -8.19
CA GLY A 32 -8.24 2.33 -7.76
C GLY A 32 -9.59 2.29 -8.49
N LEU A 33 -9.67 1.60 -9.63
CA LEU A 33 -10.86 1.58 -10.49
C LEU A 33 -11.94 0.65 -9.92
N PRO A 34 -13.25 0.96 -10.11
CA PRO A 34 -14.35 0.13 -9.61
C PRO A 34 -14.21 -1.35 -9.98
N ALA A 35 -13.79 -1.65 -11.21
CA ALA A 35 -13.55 -3.02 -11.69
C ALA A 35 -12.47 -3.77 -10.88
N GLY A 36 -11.39 -3.08 -10.47
CA GLY A 36 -10.35 -3.64 -9.63
C GLY A 36 -10.85 -4.01 -8.24
N LYS A 37 -11.75 -3.19 -7.67
CA LYS A 37 -12.37 -3.46 -6.36
C LYS A 37 -13.24 -4.72 -6.38
N HIS A 38 -14.10 -4.86 -7.39
CA HIS A 38 -14.94 -6.06 -7.53
C HIS A 38 -14.11 -7.32 -7.80
N TYR A 39 -13.05 -7.22 -8.60
CA TYR A 39 -12.16 -8.35 -8.83
C TYR A 39 -11.50 -8.82 -7.52
N ALA A 40 -10.94 -7.88 -6.74
CA ALA A 40 -10.33 -8.20 -5.45
C ALA A 40 -11.34 -8.81 -4.48
N ALA A 41 -12.53 -8.23 -4.37
CA ALA A 41 -13.61 -8.72 -3.52
C ALA A 41 -14.09 -10.14 -3.90
N LYS A 42 -14.17 -10.43 -5.21
CA LYS A 42 -14.64 -11.71 -5.72
C LYS A 42 -13.59 -12.82 -5.66
N HIS A 43 -12.32 -12.50 -5.92
CA HIS A 43 -11.28 -13.52 -6.17
C HIS A 43 -10.13 -13.54 -5.16
N CYS A 44 -9.90 -12.48 -4.40
CA CYS A 44 -8.75 -12.39 -3.50
C CYS A 44 -9.17 -12.58 -2.04
N ASP A 45 -8.30 -13.13 -1.19
CA ASP A 45 -8.49 -13.16 0.27
C ASP A 45 -7.92 -11.91 0.94
N ILE A 46 -6.98 -11.24 0.26
CA ILE A 46 -6.31 -10.02 0.72
C ILE A 46 -6.35 -9.00 -0.42
N ALA A 47 -6.91 -7.82 -0.16
CA ALA A 47 -6.87 -6.67 -1.06
C ALA A 47 -5.79 -5.69 -0.59
N PHE A 48 -4.79 -5.44 -1.43
CA PHE A 48 -3.80 -4.41 -1.19
C PHE A 48 -4.26 -3.07 -1.78
N ILE A 49 -4.36 -2.05 -0.93
CA ILE A 49 -4.79 -0.71 -1.30
C ILE A 49 -3.72 0.32 -0.95
N LEU A 50 -3.54 1.32 -1.82
CA LEU A 50 -2.84 2.54 -1.45
C LEU A 50 -3.83 3.44 -0.72
N ILE A 51 -3.46 3.87 0.49
CA ILE A 51 -4.17 4.93 1.18
C ILE A 51 -3.58 6.24 0.68
N THR A 52 -4.42 7.09 0.10
CA THR A 52 -4.01 8.37 -0.49
C THR A 52 -4.30 9.55 0.42
N SER A 53 -5.10 9.35 1.46
CA SER A 53 -5.48 10.38 2.44
C SER A 53 -4.67 10.24 3.73
N HIS A 54 -4.31 11.38 4.33
CA HIS A 54 -3.75 11.43 5.69
C HIS A 54 -4.84 11.55 6.76
N ASP A 55 -6.12 11.53 6.37
CA ASP A 55 -7.27 11.56 7.26
C ASP A 55 -7.76 10.16 7.61
N ASP A 56 -7.87 9.89 8.91
CA ASP A 56 -8.28 8.59 9.46
C ASP A 56 -9.71 8.22 9.06
N GLU A 57 -10.63 9.19 9.02
CA GLU A 57 -12.03 8.96 8.66
C GLU A 57 -12.16 8.51 7.20
N THR A 58 -11.47 9.21 6.30
CA THR A 58 -11.42 8.89 4.87
C THR A 58 -10.83 7.50 4.66
N THR A 59 -9.70 7.22 5.29
CA THR A 59 -9.04 5.91 5.25
C THR A 59 -9.97 4.79 5.70
N ARG A 60 -10.69 5.00 6.80
CA ARG A 60 -11.64 4.00 7.32
C ARG A 60 -12.79 3.75 6.36
N ARG A 61 -13.32 4.80 5.71
CA ARG A 61 -14.37 4.68 4.70
C ARG A 61 -13.89 3.89 3.49
N GLU A 62 -12.67 4.12 3.03
CA GLU A 62 -12.09 3.36 1.91
C GLU A 62 -11.97 1.88 2.26
N ILE A 63 -11.43 1.55 3.43
CA ILE A 63 -11.31 0.16 3.91
C ILE A 63 -12.69 -0.50 4.04
N ALA A 64 -13.67 0.22 4.60
CA ALA A 64 -15.03 -0.28 4.77
C ALA A 64 -15.67 -0.62 3.42
N ALA A 65 -15.51 0.24 2.40
CA ALA A 65 -16.07 0.02 1.08
C ALA A 65 -15.60 -1.31 0.44
N TYR A 66 -14.32 -1.66 0.57
CA TYR A 66 -13.82 -2.95 0.08
C TYR A 66 -14.43 -4.14 0.82
N ARG A 67 -14.58 -4.03 2.14
CA ARG A 67 -15.17 -5.08 2.98
C ARG A 67 -16.67 -5.24 2.71
N ASP A 68 -17.36 -4.14 2.47
CA ASP A 68 -18.80 -4.13 2.21
C ASP A 68 -19.11 -4.75 0.84
N ILE A 69 -18.34 -4.44 -0.20
CA ILE A 69 -18.51 -5.08 -1.52
C ILE A 69 -18.29 -6.60 -1.39
N ALA A 70 -17.21 -7.04 -0.74
CA ALA A 70 -16.92 -8.45 -0.55
C ALA A 70 -18.03 -9.18 0.21
N ARG A 71 -18.55 -8.56 1.27
CA ARG A 71 -19.60 -9.14 2.12
C ARG A 71 -20.95 -9.15 1.44
N ASN A 72 -21.38 -8.01 0.91
CA ASN A 72 -22.75 -7.82 0.43
C ASN A 72 -22.97 -8.48 -0.93
N GLU A 73 -21.99 -8.39 -1.84
CA GLU A 73 -22.16 -8.89 -3.21
C GLU A 73 -21.63 -10.31 -3.41
N TYR A 74 -20.54 -10.67 -2.72
CA TYR A 74 -19.88 -11.95 -2.93
C TYR A 74 -19.96 -12.89 -1.73
N GLN A 75 -20.57 -12.47 -0.62
CA GLN A 75 -20.69 -13.26 0.62
C GLN A 75 -19.32 -13.76 1.13
N ARG A 76 -18.28 -12.93 0.95
CA ARG A 76 -16.91 -13.23 1.37
C ARG A 76 -16.44 -12.23 2.42
N ASN A 77 -15.46 -12.66 3.21
CA ASN A 77 -14.73 -11.81 4.13
C ASN A 77 -13.27 -11.74 3.67
N ILE A 78 -12.76 -10.53 3.45
CA ILE A 78 -11.42 -10.29 2.93
C ILE A 78 -10.61 -9.43 3.91
N GLN A 79 -9.29 -9.60 3.89
CA GLN A 79 -8.39 -8.68 4.56
C GLN A 79 -8.08 -7.50 3.63
N VAL A 80 -7.83 -6.33 4.21
CA VAL A 80 -7.43 -5.12 3.49
C VAL A 80 -6.10 -4.67 4.06
N TRP A 81 -5.07 -4.67 3.23
CA TRP A 81 -3.69 -4.34 3.62
C TRP A 81 -3.23 -3.10 2.85
N THR A 82 -2.30 -2.36 3.43
CA THR A 82 -1.69 -1.17 2.81
C THR A 82 -0.19 -1.17 3.07
N ASN A 83 0.56 -0.51 2.20
CA ASN A 83 1.98 -0.29 2.41
C ASN A 83 2.19 0.88 3.36
N SER A 84 3.11 0.72 4.31
CA SER A 84 3.58 1.80 5.18
C SER A 84 5.09 1.72 5.28
N TYR A 85 5.75 2.87 5.15
CA TYR A 85 7.18 2.98 5.37
C TYR A 85 7.41 3.32 6.84
N CYS A 86 8.23 2.51 7.51
CA CYS A 86 8.64 2.79 8.89
C CYS A 86 10.17 2.85 8.95
N CYS A 87 10.68 3.85 9.67
CA CYS A 87 12.09 3.93 10.04
C CYS A 87 12.19 3.57 11.52
N ILE A 88 13.04 2.59 11.83
CA ILE A 88 13.17 2.03 13.17
C ILE A 88 14.60 2.24 13.64
N GLY A 89 14.76 2.70 14.89
CA GLY A 89 16.03 2.82 15.60
C GLY A 89 15.82 2.41 17.06
N ASP A 90 16.91 2.23 17.82
CA ASP A 90 16.83 1.87 19.24
C ASP A 90 16.24 3.03 20.05
N THR A 91 16.35 4.25 19.53
CA THR A 91 15.66 5.44 20.02
C THR A 91 14.92 6.18 18.90
N GLU A 92 13.91 6.99 19.27
CA GLU A 92 13.23 7.89 18.33
C GLU A 92 14.22 8.85 17.64
N LYS A 93 15.21 9.34 18.41
CA LYS A 93 16.24 10.23 17.89
C LYS A 93 17.04 9.55 16.78
N GLU A 94 17.48 8.31 16.98
CA GLU A 94 18.22 7.55 15.97
C GLU A 94 17.38 7.29 14.72
N ALA A 95 16.10 6.95 14.88
CA ALA A 95 15.20 6.76 13.74
C ALA A 95 15.05 8.05 12.91
N ARG A 96 14.90 9.21 13.57
CA ARG A 96 14.83 10.52 12.91
C ARG A 96 16.14 10.93 12.26
N ASP A 97 17.26 10.70 12.94
CA ASP A 97 18.60 10.97 12.41
C ASP A 97 18.89 10.11 11.17
N PHE A 98 18.39 8.86 11.16
CA PHE A 98 18.52 7.99 10.00
C PHE A 98 17.69 8.49 8.81
N VAL A 99 16.42 8.90 9.03
CA VAL A 99 15.60 9.56 8.01
C VAL A 99 16.31 10.79 7.44
N ASP A 100 16.85 11.63 8.31
CA ASP A 100 17.58 12.82 7.88
C ASP A 100 18.81 12.49 7.03
N TYR A 101 19.54 11.44 7.41
CA TYR A 101 20.70 10.98 6.66
C TYR A 101 20.35 10.50 5.25
N TYR A 102 19.39 9.58 5.09
CA TYR A 102 19.14 9.00 3.76
C TYR A 102 18.23 9.86 2.88
N VAL A 103 17.32 10.66 3.46
CA VAL A 103 16.44 11.57 2.69
C VAL A 103 17.13 12.88 2.39
N TYR A 104 17.60 13.62 3.40
CA TYR A 104 18.09 14.98 3.20
C TYR A 104 19.57 15.04 2.85
N LYS A 105 20.42 14.31 3.58
CA LYS A 105 21.88 14.39 3.38
C LYS A 105 22.37 13.56 2.18
N LYS A 106 21.73 12.43 1.88
CA LYS A 106 22.11 11.51 0.80
C LYS A 106 21.07 11.40 -0.32
N GLY A 107 19.96 12.12 -0.24
CA GLY A 107 18.94 12.11 -1.28
C GLY A 107 19.45 12.71 -2.59
N ASP A 108 19.09 12.07 -3.70
CA ASP A 108 19.27 12.63 -5.04
C ASP A 108 18.13 13.58 -5.36
N TRP A 109 18.24 14.80 -4.84
CA TRP A 109 17.24 15.85 -5.04
C TRP A 109 17.11 16.28 -6.49
N ALA A 110 18.16 16.13 -7.31
CA ALA A 110 18.10 16.46 -8.73
C ALA A 110 17.18 15.48 -9.48
N ALA A 111 17.36 14.18 -9.25
CA ALA A 111 16.49 13.15 -9.81
C ALA A 111 15.03 13.31 -9.33
N VAL A 112 14.83 13.52 -8.03
CA VAL A 112 13.48 13.72 -7.45
C VAL A 112 12.78 14.92 -8.08
N ASN A 113 13.47 16.06 -8.22
CA ASN A 113 12.89 17.26 -8.83
C ASN A 113 12.53 17.06 -10.31
N ASN A 114 13.32 16.27 -11.05
CA ASN A 114 13.01 15.96 -12.44
C ASN A 114 11.76 15.09 -12.57
N ILE A 115 11.62 14.10 -11.67
CA ILE A 115 10.41 13.27 -11.60
C ILE A 115 9.21 14.13 -11.22
N ALA A 116 9.32 14.93 -10.15
CA ALA A 116 8.26 15.80 -9.65
C ALA A 116 7.71 16.73 -10.76
N LYS A 117 8.62 17.40 -11.49
CA LYS A 117 8.27 18.20 -12.67
C LYS A 117 7.58 17.39 -13.76
N GLY A 118 8.02 16.15 -13.99
CA GLY A 118 7.41 15.24 -14.97
C GLY A 118 6.00 14.80 -14.60
N ILE A 119 5.70 14.66 -13.30
CA ILE A 119 4.37 14.28 -12.78
C ILE A 119 3.50 15.48 -12.35
N GLY A 120 4.03 16.70 -12.48
CA GLY A 120 3.28 17.95 -12.28
C GLY A 120 3.06 18.37 -10.82
N VAL A 121 3.90 17.93 -9.88
CA VAL A 121 3.93 18.38 -8.47
C VAL A 121 5.21 19.10 -8.10
#